data_AF-M5FAF5-F1
#
_entry.id   AF-M5FAF5-F1
#
_cell.length_a   1.000
_cell.length_b   1.000
_cell.length_c   1.000
_cell.angle_alpha   90.00
_cell.angle_beta   90.00
_cell.angle_gamma   90.00
#
_symmetry.space_group_name_H-M   'P 1'
#
loop_
_entity.id
_entity.type
_entity.pdbx_description
1 polymer ?
#
loop_
_entity_poly.entity_id
_entity_poly.type
_entity_poly.pdbx_seq_one_letter_code
_entity_poly.pdbx_strand_id
1 'polypeptide(L)'
;MQPAPQAEATDQGIPVVDVGPFIRGEAGAGAVVRAIETACRDTGFFLVTGHGVSPERTMRLYNLARAFFDLPEDYKRGHGRGTGLTGGMAFSPIADEALAATKGIKTPGDYKESLNFGLRLEGDTWPGQPENIESAFRDYFSEMETLARHLRRIFCQAIGLEPDHFEPAFENHLSALRVINYPEQDVDPLPGQLRAGVHSDYGFMTILRSEASSGGLQVQTRDGRWLDAPSIDGAYVVNIADAFMRWSNDEWVSTPHRVANPPRNKKGSSRRQSIPFFVNPAKETLISCLEPFCANGKQAKYEPITYGDYIEMKTRQAFGR
;
A
#
# COMPACT_ATOMS: atom_id res chain seq x y z
N MET A 1 26.38 5.83 -27.81
CA MET A 1 25.82 6.37 -26.56
C MET A 1 24.31 6.40 -26.72
N GLN A 2 23.62 5.42 -26.14
CA GLN A 2 22.17 5.52 -25.97
C GLN A 2 21.89 6.51 -24.82
N PRO A 3 20.81 7.31 -24.88
CA PRO A 3 20.46 8.19 -23.78
C PRO A 3 20.14 7.36 -22.53
N ALA A 4 20.51 7.86 -21.36
CA ALA A 4 20.10 7.30 -20.08
C ALA A 4 18.56 7.30 -19.98
N PRO A 5 17.94 6.29 -19.33
CA PRO A 5 16.50 6.31 -19.10
C PRO A 5 16.16 7.55 -18.25
N GLN A 6 15.43 8.49 -18.83
CA GLN A 6 14.91 9.65 -18.14
C GLN A 6 13.64 9.23 -17.39
N ALA A 7 13.52 9.65 -16.14
CA ALA A 7 12.23 9.64 -15.46
C ALA A 7 11.33 10.60 -16.26
N GLU A 8 10.36 10.06 -17.02
CA GLU A 8 9.33 10.88 -17.61
C GLU A 8 8.41 11.37 -16.48
N ALA A 9 8.53 12.65 -16.14
CA ALA A 9 7.54 13.31 -15.32
C ALA A 9 6.24 13.30 -16.10
N THR A 10 5.27 12.48 -15.67
CA THR A 10 3.90 12.63 -16.16
C THR A 10 3.39 14.01 -15.74
N ASP A 11 2.46 14.58 -16.50
CA ASP A 11 1.77 15.86 -16.24
C ASP A 11 1.05 15.90 -14.86
N GLN A 12 1.16 14.82 -14.07
CA GLN A 12 0.49 14.57 -12.79
C GLN A 12 1.42 14.54 -11.57
N GLY A 13 2.73 14.82 -11.72
CA GLY A 13 3.65 15.04 -10.59
C GLY A 13 4.05 13.81 -9.76
N ILE A 14 3.52 12.61 -10.06
CA ILE A 14 3.98 11.35 -9.46
C ILE A 14 4.95 10.66 -10.44
N PRO A 15 6.22 10.44 -10.07
CA PRO A 15 7.23 9.90 -10.97
C PRO A 15 7.05 8.40 -11.21
N VAL A 16 7.44 7.96 -12.41
CA VAL A 16 7.52 6.55 -12.80
C VAL A 16 8.99 6.16 -12.87
N VAL A 17 9.36 5.07 -12.21
CA VAL A 17 10.75 4.63 -12.08
C VAL A 17 10.87 3.16 -12.49
N ASP A 18 11.63 2.90 -13.55
CA ASP A 18 12.04 1.53 -13.88
C ASP A 18 13.12 1.06 -12.90
N VAL A 19 12.77 0.13 -12.01
CA VAL A 19 13.70 -0.42 -11.00
C VAL A 19 14.54 -1.58 -11.53
N GLY A 20 14.29 -2.01 -12.78
CA GLY A 20 14.99 -3.12 -13.41
C GLY A 20 16.52 -3.02 -13.38
N PRO A 21 17.13 -1.87 -13.72
CA PRO A 21 18.59 -1.71 -13.65
C PRO A 21 19.16 -1.92 -12.25
N PHE A 22 18.43 -1.52 -11.20
CA PHE A 22 18.87 -1.77 -9.81
C PHE A 22 18.79 -3.26 -9.48
N ILE A 23 17.67 -3.91 -9.79
CA ILE A 23 17.44 -5.33 -9.49
C ILE A 23 18.46 -6.22 -10.18
N ARG A 24 18.83 -5.91 -11.42
CA ARG A 24 19.80 -6.67 -12.22
C ARG A 24 21.26 -6.29 -11.97
N GLY A 25 21.53 -5.27 -11.15
CA GLY A 25 22.90 -4.78 -10.91
C GLY A 25 23.55 -4.14 -12.14
N GLU A 26 22.75 -3.51 -13.00
CA GLU A 26 23.18 -2.94 -14.27
C GLU A 26 23.52 -1.45 -14.15
N ALA A 27 24.14 -0.90 -15.20
CA ALA A 27 24.29 0.53 -15.36
C ALA A 27 22.92 1.23 -15.26
N GLY A 28 22.83 2.27 -14.44
CA GLY A 28 21.57 3.00 -14.19
C GLY A 28 21.01 2.80 -12.78
N ALA A 29 21.48 1.81 -12.01
CA ALA A 29 21.05 1.60 -10.61
C ALA A 29 21.12 2.88 -9.75
N GLY A 30 22.19 3.67 -9.88
CA GLY A 30 22.33 4.94 -9.15
C GLY A 30 21.30 6.02 -9.56
N ALA A 31 20.80 5.99 -10.80
CA ALA A 31 19.73 6.90 -11.22
C ALA A 31 18.38 6.49 -10.62
N VAL A 32 18.11 5.17 -10.54
CA VAL A 32 16.93 4.61 -9.85
C VAL A 32 16.89 5.07 -8.40
N VAL A 33 18.01 4.93 -7.68
CA VAL A 33 18.14 5.32 -6.27
C VAL A 33 17.82 6.81 -6.08
N ARG A 34 18.42 7.69 -6.90
CA ARG A 34 18.17 9.15 -6.81
C ARG A 34 16.73 9.54 -7.12
N ALA A 35 16.12 8.88 -8.11
CA ALA A 35 14.72 9.14 -8.49
C ALA A 35 13.76 8.77 -7.35
N ILE A 36 13.97 7.60 -6.74
CA ILE A 36 13.19 7.15 -5.59
C ILE A 36 13.42 8.04 -4.37
N GLU A 37 14.67 8.41 -4.06
CA GLU A 37 14.97 9.34 -2.96
C GLU A 37 14.23 10.67 -3.13
N THR A 38 14.24 11.22 -4.34
CA THR A 38 13.54 12.47 -4.65
C THR A 38 12.04 12.32 -4.44
N ALA A 39 11.45 11.22 -4.92
CA ALA A 39 10.02 10.94 -4.75
C ALA A 39 9.64 10.79 -3.27
N CYS A 40 10.46 10.08 -2.47
CA CYS A 40 10.26 9.93 -1.03
C CYS A 40 10.23 11.27 -0.29
N ARG A 41 11.08 12.23 -0.70
CA ARG A 41 11.14 13.57 -0.10
C ARG A 41 9.99 14.47 -0.54
N ASP A 42 9.55 14.38 -1.79
CA ASP A 42 8.55 15.30 -2.34
C ASP A 42 7.11 14.90 -1.97
N THR A 43 6.57 13.89 -2.64
CA THR A 43 5.20 13.41 -2.48
C THR A 43 5.11 12.15 -1.65
N GLY A 44 6.20 11.43 -1.44
CA GLY A 44 6.19 10.11 -0.81
C GLY A 44 5.57 9.02 -1.68
N PHE A 45 5.23 9.32 -2.94
CA PHE A 45 4.57 8.42 -3.89
C PHE A 45 5.38 8.31 -5.19
N PHE A 46 5.45 7.11 -5.75
CA PHE A 46 6.04 6.85 -7.06
C PHE A 46 5.44 5.58 -7.67
N LEU A 47 5.57 5.41 -8.98
CA LEU A 47 5.25 4.17 -9.66
C LEU A 47 6.53 3.42 -9.99
N VAL A 48 6.50 2.10 -9.87
CA VAL A 48 7.62 1.23 -10.27
C VAL A 48 7.24 0.33 -11.45
N THR A 49 8.15 0.21 -12.40
CA THR A 49 8.15 -0.76 -13.51
C THR A 49 9.43 -1.58 -13.48
N GLY A 50 9.54 -2.64 -14.29
CA GLY A 50 10.73 -3.51 -14.32
C GLY A 50 10.99 -4.26 -13.01
N HIS A 51 9.96 -4.42 -12.17
CA HIS A 51 10.01 -5.02 -10.83
C HIS A 51 10.11 -6.55 -10.81
N GLY A 52 9.89 -7.23 -11.93
CA GLY A 52 10.02 -8.69 -12.03
C GLY A 52 8.82 -9.51 -11.53
N VAL A 53 7.85 -8.90 -10.86
CA VAL A 53 6.61 -9.58 -10.44
C VAL A 53 5.84 -10.17 -11.62
N SER A 54 5.45 -11.45 -11.52
CA SER A 54 4.71 -12.17 -12.58
C SER A 54 3.32 -11.54 -12.85
N PRO A 55 3.04 -11.14 -14.10
CA PRO A 55 1.71 -10.71 -14.52
C PRO A 55 0.66 -11.82 -14.35
N GLU A 56 1.04 -13.08 -14.58
CA GLU A 56 0.15 -14.24 -14.48
C GLU A 56 -0.31 -14.48 -13.04
N ARG A 57 0.61 -14.39 -12.06
CA ARG A 57 0.26 -14.49 -10.63
C ARG A 57 -0.65 -13.37 -10.18
N THR A 58 -0.36 -12.15 -10.65
CA THR A 58 -1.20 -10.96 -10.40
C THR A 58 -2.62 -11.16 -10.92
N MET A 59 -2.75 -11.59 -12.20
CA MET A 59 -4.05 -11.79 -12.82
C MET A 59 -4.81 -12.97 -12.22
N ARG A 60 -4.11 -14.04 -11.83
CA ARG A 60 -4.72 -15.17 -11.12
C ARG A 60 -5.38 -14.72 -9.82
N LEU A 61 -4.69 -13.92 -9.01
CA LEU A 61 -5.26 -13.39 -7.77
C LEU A 61 -6.45 -12.46 -8.04
N TYR A 62 -6.36 -11.55 -9.01
CA TYR A 62 -7.50 -10.70 -9.39
C TYR A 62 -8.73 -11.52 -9.77
N ASN A 63 -8.58 -12.51 -10.64
CA ASN A 63 -9.69 -13.32 -11.14
C ASN A 63 -10.35 -14.13 -10.02
N LEU A 64 -9.57 -14.77 -9.15
CA LEU A 64 -10.10 -15.54 -8.03
C LEU A 64 -10.75 -14.64 -6.98
N ALA A 65 -10.14 -13.50 -6.66
CA ALA A 65 -10.77 -12.55 -5.75
C ALA A 65 -12.08 -12.00 -6.35
N ARG A 66 -12.13 -11.71 -7.65
CA ARG A 66 -13.36 -11.27 -8.33
C ARG A 66 -14.46 -12.31 -8.22
N ALA A 67 -14.13 -13.57 -8.52
CA ALA A 67 -15.06 -14.68 -8.39
C ALA A 67 -15.56 -14.84 -6.95
N PHE A 68 -14.71 -14.62 -5.93
CA PHE A 68 -15.15 -14.58 -4.53
C PHE A 68 -16.13 -13.43 -4.27
N PHE A 69 -15.82 -12.21 -4.72
CA PHE A 69 -16.68 -11.04 -4.48
C PHE A 69 -18.05 -11.15 -5.18
N ASP A 70 -18.14 -11.94 -6.26
CA ASP A 70 -19.36 -12.26 -6.98
C ASP A 70 -20.23 -13.34 -6.30
N LEU A 71 -19.74 -13.97 -5.22
CA LEU A 71 -20.51 -14.94 -4.42
C LEU A 71 -21.62 -14.25 -3.60
N PRO A 72 -22.66 -15.00 -3.19
CA PRO A 72 -23.72 -14.48 -2.33
C PRO A 72 -23.18 -13.83 -1.06
N GLU A 73 -23.78 -12.70 -0.68
CA GLU A 73 -23.33 -11.90 0.48
C GLU A 73 -23.26 -12.71 1.77
N ASP A 74 -24.25 -13.58 2.02
CA ASP A 74 -24.28 -14.45 3.20
C ASP A 74 -23.09 -15.42 3.25
N TYR A 75 -22.64 -15.91 2.08
CA TYR A 75 -21.44 -16.75 2.00
C TYR A 75 -20.18 -15.96 2.34
N LYS A 76 -20.02 -14.78 1.72
CA LYS A 76 -18.85 -13.92 1.97
C LYS A 76 -18.76 -13.53 3.45
N ARG A 77 -19.88 -13.15 4.06
CA ARG A 77 -19.97 -12.79 5.50
C ARG A 77 -19.64 -13.94 6.45
N GLY A 78 -19.76 -15.18 5.99
CA GLY A 78 -19.30 -16.37 6.73
C GLY A 78 -17.79 -16.44 6.97
N HIS A 79 -16.99 -15.61 6.30
CA HIS A 79 -15.52 -15.62 6.33
C HIS A 79 -14.91 -14.33 6.91
N GLY A 80 -15.70 -13.50 7.60
CA GLY A 80 -15.29 -12.18 8.11
C GLY A 80 -15.22 -12.05 9.62
N ARG A 81 -15.69 -13.04 10.38
CA ARG A 81 -15.76 -12.98 11.86
C ARG A 81 -14.59 -13.77 12.44
N GLY A 82 -13.40 -13.16 12.35
CA GLY A 82 -12.10 -13.77 12.67
C GLY A 82 -12.15 -14.76 13.84
N THR A 83 -11.78 -16.01 13.54
CA THR A 83 -11.85 -17.14 14.45
C THR A 83 -10.57 -17.32 15.27
N GLY A 84 -9.69 -16.30 15.32
CA GLY A 84 -8.39 -16.37 15.98
C GLY A 84 -7.42 -17.33 15.29
N LEU A 85 -7.61 -17.54 13.98
CA LEU A 85 -6.70 -18.32 13.16
C LEU A 85 -5.62 -17.40 12.59
N THR A 86 -4.42 -17.47 13.16
CA THR A 86 -3.24 -16.78 12.63
C THR A 86 -2.92 -17.27 11.22
N GLY A 87 -2.82 -16.34 10.26
CA GLY A 87 -2.62 -16.66 8.84
C GLY A 87 -3.90 -17.08 8.11
N GLY A 88 -5.06 -16.87 8.73
CA GLY A 88 -6.37 -17.00 8.08
C GLY A 88 -6.71 -15.82 7.18
N MET A 89 -7.82 -15.93 6.47
CA MET A 89 -8.38 -14.85 5.64
C MET A 89 -9.52 -14.15 6.37
N ALA A 90 -9.57 -12.82 6.28
CA ALA A 90 -10.67 -12.03 6.84
C ALA A 90 -11.38 -11.21 5.76
N PHE A 91 -12.67 -11.48 5.56
CA PHE A 91 -13.54 -10.67 4.72
C PHE A 91 -14.12 -9.48 5.48
N SER A 92 -14.02 -8.28 4.89
CA SER A 92 -14.69 -7.07 5.35
C SER A 92 -15.75 -6.64 4.34
N PRO A 93 -17.04 -6.55 4.72
CA PRO A 93 -18.12 -6.15 3.83
C PRO A 93 -18.09 -4.66 3.46
N ILE A 94 -18.97 -4.27 2.53
CA ILE A 94 -19.15 -2.86 2.17
C ILE A 94 -19.51 -2.02 3.39
N ALA A 95 -18.87 -0.84 3.49
CA ALA A 95 -19.08 0.15 4.55
C ALA A 95 -18.70 -0.32 5.97
N ASP A 96 -17.94 -1.41 6.10
CA ASP A 96 -17.40 -1.92 7.37
C ASP A 96 -16.34 -0.98 7.97
N GLU A 97 -15.54 -0.35 7.11
CA GLU A 97 -14.53 0.64 7.49
C GLU A 97 -14.95 2.04 7.01
N ALA A 98 -14.63 3.08 7.79
CA ALA A 98 -14.65 4.47 7.35
C ALA A 98 -13.25 5.06 7.55
N LEU A 99 -12.38 4.97 6.53
CA LEU A 99 -10.96 5.30 6.69
C LEU A 99 -10.72 6.75 7.13
N ALA A 100 -11.62 7.67 6.75
CA ALA A 100 -11.54 9.08 7.17
C ALA A 100 -11.62 9.26 8.71
N ALA A 101 -12.21 8.30 9.43
CA ALA A 101 -12.25 8.31 10.90
C ALA A 101 -10.85 8.26 11.53
N THR A 102 -9.87 7.68 10.85
CA THR A 102 -8.46 7.68 11.27
C THR A 102 -7.84 9.08 11.34
N LYS A 103 -8.45 10.05 10.67
CA LYS A 103 -8.10 11.47 10.70
C LYS A 103 -9.09 12.30 11.52
N GLY A 104 -9.98 11.65 12.29
CA GLY A 104 -11.04 12.29 13.06
C GLY A 104 -12.19 12.84 12.21
N ILE A 105 -12.29 12.46 10.93
CA ILE A 105 -13.31 12.94 10.00
C ILE A 105 -14.46 11.93 9.95
N LYS A 106 -15.68 12.38 10.28
CA LYS A 106 -16.87 11.53 10.20
C LYS A 106 -17.42 11.50 8.77
N THR A 107 -17.38 10.33 8.14
CA THR A 107 -18.01 10.05 6.84
C THR A 107 -18.92 8.83 6.93
N PRO A 108 -19.80 8.58 5.94
CA PRO A 108 -20.34 7.24 5.72
C PRO A 108 -19.20 6.23 5.54
N GLY A 109 -19.48 4.95 5.79
CA GLY A 109 -18.52 3.87 5.54
C GLY A 109 -18.09 3.82 4.08
N ASP A 110 -16.84 3.45 3.85
CA ASP A 110 -16.21 3.43 2.54
C ASP A 110 -16.93 2.45 1.60
N TYR A 111 -17.12 2.84 0.34
CA TYR A 111 -17.80 2.04 -0.67
C TYR A 111 -16.85 1.00 -1.29
N LYS A 112 -16.41 0.05 -0.47
CA LYS A 112 -15.50 -1.03 -0.81
C LYS A 112 -15.75 -2.25 0.07
N GLU A 113 -15.47 -3.43 -0.43
CA GLU A 113 -15.32 -4.66 0.35
C GLU A 113 -13.90 -5.21 0.17
N SER A 114 -13.40 -6.02 1.11
CA SER A 114 -12.03 -6.53 1.00
C SER A 114 -11.83 -7.92 1.58
N LEU A 115 -10.81 -8.60 1.05
CA LEU A 115 -10.24 -9.83 1.58
C LEU A 115 -8.85 -9.49 2.14
N ASN A 116 -8.62 -9.81 3.40
CA ASN A 116 -7.40 -9.47 4.12
C ASN A 116 -6.66 -10.75 4.50
N PHE A 117 -5.34 -10.73 4.32
CA PHE A 117 -4.47 -11.84 4.65
C PHE A 117 -3.12 -11.32 5.12
N GLY A 118 -2.58 -11.93 6.17
CA GLY A 118 -1.18 -11.75 6.54
C GLY A 118 -0.71 -12.97 7.31
N LEU A 119 0.57 -13.35 7.16
CA LEU A 119 1.13 -14.55 7.78
C LEU A 119 0.98 -14.60 9.31
N ARG A 120 0.78 -13.44 9.94
CA ARG A 120 0.63 -13.24 11.39
C ARG A 120 -0.64 -12.50 11.77
N LEU A 121 -1.51 -12.25 10.80
CA LEU A 121 -2.79 -11.62 11.07
C LEU A 121 -3.82 -12.68 11.43
N GLU A 122 -4.67 -12.34 12.37
CA GLU A 122 -5.81 -13.16 12.72
C GLU A 122 -6.87 -13.06 11.63
N GLY A 123 -7.36 -14.21 11.20
CA GLY A 123 -8.42 -14.31 10.22
C GLY A 123 -9.33 -15.48 10.52
N ASP A 124 -10.06 -15.89 9.50
CA ASP A 124 -10.92 -17.06 9.49
C ASP A 124 -10.37 -18.13 8.54
N THR A 125 -11.01 -19.29 8.54
CA THR A 125 -10.76 -20.35 7.57
C THR A 125 -10.89 -19.85 6.13
N TRP A 126 -10.04 -20.36 5.25
CA TRP A 126 -10.08 -20.04 3.83
C TRP A 126 -11.37 -20.57 3.19
N PRO A 127 -12.02 -19.79 2.31
CA PRO A 127 -13.25 -20.21 1.67
C PRO A 127 -12.97 -21.36 0.69
N GLY A 128 -13.89 -22.32 0.65
CA GLY A 128 -13.85 -23.40 -0.33
C GLY A 128 -14.13 -22.95 -1.76
N GLN A 129 -14.66 -21.73 -1.96
CA GLN A 129 -14.96 -21.15 -3.26
C GLN A 129 -14.46 -19.70 -3.37
N PRO A 130 -13.82 -19.32 -4.49
CA PRO A 130 -13.34 -20.21 -5.54
C PRO A 130 -12.18 -21.09 -5.04
N GLU A 131 -12.04 -22.26 -5.64
CA GLU A 131 -10.92 -23.16 -5.33
C GLU A 131 -9.58 -22.46 -5.56
N ASN A 132 -8.58 -22.84 -4.76
CA ASN A 132 -7.20 -22.36 -4.85
C ASN A 132 -7.00 -20.87 -4.51
N ILE A 133 -8.00 -20.16 -3.99
CA ILE A 133 -7.82 -18.75 -3.59
C ILE A 133 -6.71 -18.58 -2.54
N GLU A 134 -6.60 -19.49 -1.58
CA GLU A 134 -5.51 -19.49 -0.59
C GLU A 134 -4.14 -19.52 -1.26
N SER A 135 -3.92 -20.48 -2.16
CA SER A 135 -2.64 -20.56 -2.87
C SER A 135 -2.34 -19.30 -3.67
N ALA A 136 -3.33 -18.65 -4.28
CA ALA A 136 -3.14 -17.42 -5.04
C ALA A 136 -2.73 -16.24 -4.15
N PHE A 137 -3.32 -16.14 -2.96
CA PHE A 137 -2.89 -15.16 -1.96
C PHE A 137 -1.46 -15.41 -1.51
N ARG A 138 -1.10 -16.67 -1.20
CA ARG A 138 0.26 -17.04 -0.76
C ARG A 138 1.32 -16.81 -1.84
N ASP A 139 1.04 -17.20 -3.08
CA ASP A 139 1.94 -16.99 -4.23
C ASP A 139 2.21 -15.51 -4.46
N TYR A 140 1.15 -14.69 -4.43
CA TYR A 140 1.28 -13.24 -4.62
C TYR A 140 1.95 -12.56 -3.42
N PHE A 141 1.68 -13.03 -2.20
CA PHE A 141 2.35 -12.52 -1.00
C PHE A 141 3.87 -12.69 -1.11
N SER A 142 4.34 -13.85 -1.58
CA SER A 142 5.77 -14.12 -1.78
C SER A 142 6.41 -13.22 -2.86
N GLU A 143 5.68 -12.93 -3.94
CA GLU A 143 6.11 -11.95 -4.96
C GLU A 143 6.28 -10.56 -4.35
N MET A 144 5.33 -10.14 -3.50
CA MET A 144 5.38 -8.84 -2.83
C MET A 144 6.48 -8.76 -1.78
N GLU A 145 6.78 -9.84 -1.04
CA GLU A 145 7.94 -9.90 -0.14
C GLU A 145 9.26 -9.70 -0.90
N THR A 146 9.38 -10.32 -2.07
CA THR A 146 10.57 -10.18 -2.94
C THR A 146 10.72 -8.74 -3.44
N LEU A 147 9.65 -8.15 -3.98
CA LEU A 147 9.68 -6.76 -4.43
C LEU A 147 9.95 -5.79 -3.26
N ALA A 148 9.32 -6.02 -2.10
CA ALA A 148 9.55 -5.20 -0.91
C ALA A 148 11.02 -5.24 -0.47
N ARG A 149 11.69 -6.38 -0.58
CA ARG A 149 13.13 -6.50 -0.29
C ARG A 149 13.98 -5.67 -1.25
N HIS A 150 13.68 -5.69 -2.54
CA HIS A 150 14.40 -4.85 -3.51
C HIS A 150 14.21 -3.36 -3.20
N LEU A 151 12.99 -2.93 -2.89
CA LEU A 151 12.70 -1.55 -2.52
C LEU A 151 13.40 -1.13 -1.22
N ARG A 152 13.44 -2.00 -0.20
CA ARG A 152 14.21 -1.75 1.04
C ARG A 152 15.69 -1.53 0.76
N ARG A 153 16.30 -2.34 -0.13
CA ARG A 153 17.70 -2.15 -0.55
C ARG A 153 17.94 -0.85 -1.29
N ILE A 154 17.01 -0.43 -2.15
CA ILE A 154 17.05 0.88 -2.81
C ILE A 154 17.02 1.99 -1.74
N PHE A 155 16.13 1.88 -0.75
CA PHE A 155 16.05 2.86 0.33
C PHE A 155 17.33 2.90 1.18
N CYS A 156 17.90 1.75 1.55
CA CYS A 156 19.19 1.70 2.24
C CYS A 156 20.25 2.49 1.47
N GLN A 157 20.39 2.24 0.16
CA GLN A 157 21.36 2.95 -0.66
C GLN A 157 21.06 4.45 -0.78
N ALA A 158 19.79 4.85 -0.88
CA ALA A 158 19.38 6.25 -0.92
C ALA A 158 19.71 6.99 0.39
N ILE A 159 19.61 6.31 1.54
CA ILE A 159 19.90 6.87 2.86
C ILE A 159 21.41 6.85 3.16
N GLY A 160 22.18 5.98 2.49
CA GLY A 160 23.59 5.74 2.80
C GLY A 160 23.79 4.69 3.90
N LEU A 161 22.87 3.74 4.02
CA LEU A 161 22.92 2.61 4.94
C LEU A 161 23.45 1.35 4.23
N GLU A 162 23.90 0.38 5.03
CA GLU A 162 24.24 -0.96 4.54
C GLU A 162 23.05 -1.61 3.82
N PRO A 163 23.26 -2.37 2.72
CA PRO A 163 22.18 -2.85 1.85
C PRO A 163 21.05 -3.58 2.56
N ASP A 164 21.36 -4.39 3.57
CA ASP A 164 20.40 -5.22 4.30
C ASP A 164 20.05 -4.66 5.70
N HIS A 165 20.32 -3.37 5.95
CA HIS A 165 20.08 -2.72 7.25
C HIS A 165 18.68 -2.97 7.82
N PHE A 166 17.64 -2.94 6.98
CA PHE A 166 16.26 -3.15 7.42
C PHE A 166 15.88 -4.61 7.61
N GLU A 167 16.58 -5.58 7.01
CA GLU A 167 16.10 -6.98 6.96
C GLU A 167 15.84 -7.62 8.33
N PRO A 168 16.63 -7.36 9.41
CA PRO A 168 16.31 -7.86 10.74
C PRO A 168 14.94 -7.40 11.27
N ALA A 169 14.48 -6.21 10.88
CA ALA A 169 13.15 -5.71 11.25
C ALA A 169 12.01 -6.49 10.56
N PHE A 170 12.32 -7.32 9.55
CA PHE A 170 11.34 -8.02 8.73
C PHE A 170 11.34 -9.55 8.87
N GLU A 171 12.17 -10.15 9.73
CA GLU A 171 12.21 -11.62 9.94
C GLU A 171 10.92 -12.21 10.53
N ASN A 172 10.11 -11.38 11.22
CA ASN A 172 8.79 -11.76 11.79
C ASN A 172 7.74 -10.67 11.54
N HIS A 173 7.77 -10.12 10.35
CA HIS A 173 7.04 -8.91 9.99
C HIS A 173 5.51 -9.04 10.09
N LEU A 174 4.82 -7.92 10.28
CA LEU A 174 3.36 -7.84 10.29
C LEU A 174 2.77 -7.41 8.94
N SER A 175 3.51 -7.63 7.84
CA SER A 175 3.03 -7.27 6.50
C SER A 175 1.73 -7.99 6.15
N ALA A 176 0.88 -7.29 5.39
CA ALA A 176 -0.47 -7.71 5.11
C ALA A 176 -0.85 -7.42 3.66
N LEU A 177 -1.52 -8.37 3.03
CA LEU A 177 -2.11 -8.25 1.71
C LEU A 177 -3.61 -8.01 1.85
N ARG A 178 -4.12 -7.01 1.15
CA ARG A 178 -5.55 -6.72 1.09
C ARG A 178 -5.97 -6.66 -0.36
N VAL A 179 -6.89 -7.53 -0.78
CA VAL A 179 -7.54 -7.41 -2.09
C VAL A 179 -8.85 -6.68 -1.89
N ILE A 180 -9.00 -5.52 -2.54
CA ILE A 180 -10.15 -4.64 -2.41
C ILE A 180 -10.97 -4.72 -3.69
N ASN A 181 -12.29 -4.90 -3.55
CA ASN A 181 -13.25 -4.70 -4.62
C ASN A 181 -14.04 -3.42 -4.38
N TYR A 182 -14.02 -2.55 -5.37
CA TYR A 182 -14.88 -1.38 -5.47
C TYR A 182 -16.00 -1.74 -6.44
N PRO A 183 -17.21 -1.99 -5.95
CA PRO A 183 -18.33 -2.38 -6.80
C PRO A 183 -18.66 -1.31 -7.85
N GLU A 184 -19.40 -1.73 -8.87
CA GLU A 184 -20.02 -0.78 -9.79
C GLU A 184 -20.90 0.20 -9.01
N GLN A 185 -20.81 1.49 -9.35
CA GLN A 185 -21.62 2.53 -8.71
C GLN A 185 -22.81 2.90 -9.58
N ASP A 186 -23.83 2.03 -9.55
CA ASP A 186 -25.11 2.26 -10.24
C ASP A 186 -25.94 3.36 -9.55
N VAL A 187 -25.84 3.42 -8.23
CA VAL A 187 -26.45 4.45 -7.38
C VAL A 187 -25.45 5.55 -7.03
N ASP A 188 -25.96 6.76 -6.85
CA ASP A 188 -25.13 7.87 -6.41
C ASP A 188 -24.63 7.60 -4.97
N PRO A 189 -23.36 7.89 -4.66
CA PRO A 189 -22.81 7.69 -3.32
C PRO A 189 -23.51 8.62 -2.32
N LEU A 190 -23.53 8.22 -1.04
CA LEU A 190 -24.00 9.09 0.02
C LEU A 190 -23.16 10.39 0.06
N PRO A 191 -23.73 11.52 0.49
CA PRO A 191 -22.98 12.77 0.61
C PRO A 191 -21.68 12.56 1.42
N GLY A 192 -20.54 12.86 0.80
CA GLY A 192 -19.21 12.71 1.41
C GLY A 192 -18.66 11.27 1.47
N GLN A 193 -19.39 10.26 0.99
CA GLN A 193 -18.90 8.90 0.88
C GLN A 193 -17.90 8.76 -0.25
N LEU A 194 -16.77 8.14 0.03
CA LEU A 194 -15.75 7.81 -0.96
C LEU A 194 -15.64 6.29 -1.11
N ARG A 195 -14.99 5.85 -2.19
CA ARG A 195 -14.61 4.44 -2.36
C ARG A 195 -13.60 4.02 -1.29
N ALA A 196 -12.67 4.90 -0.96
CA ALA A 196 -11.84 4.81 0.24
C ALA A 196 -11.62 6.23 0.79
N GLY A 197 -11.89 6.43 2.08
CA GLY A 197 -11.75 7.72 2.76
C GLY A 197 -10.31 8.25 2.76
N VAL A 198 -10.14 9.53 3.10
CA VAL A 198 -8.82 10.16 3.23
C VAL A 198 -8.07 9.55 4.42
N HIS A 199 -6.88 9.02 4.19
CA HIS A 199 -6.04 8.41 5.23
C HIS A 199 -4.55 8.50 4.86
N SER A 200 -3.69 8.10 5.80
CA SER A 200 -2.29 7.75 5.53
C SER A 200 -2.03 6.36 6.08
N ASP A 201 -1.09 5.64 5.48
CA ASP A 201 -0.74 4.29 5.92
C ASP A 201 0.17 4.34 7.14
N TYR A 202 0.05 3.37 8.05
CA TYR A 202 0.79 3.40 9.32
C TYR A 202 2.15 2.69 9.27
N GLY A 203 2.38 1.89 8.23
CA GLY A 203 3.51 0.98 8.09
C GLY A 203 4.84 1.60 7.68
N PHE A 204 5.68 0.76 7.07
CA PHE A 204 6.95 1.19 6.45
C PHE A 204 6.71 1.75 5.03
N MET A 205 6.05 0.96 4.19
CA MET A 205 5.59 1.38 2.86
C MET A 205 4.37 0.55 2.46
N THR A 206 3.68 0.99 1.41
CA THR A 206 2.65 0.20 0.73
C THR A 206 3.02 0.01 -0.72
N ILE A 207 2.83 -1.21 -1.23
CA ILE A 207 2.99 -1.56 -2.65
C ILE A 207 1.60 -1.91 -3.19
N LEU A 208 1.08 -1.11 -4.10
CA LEU A 208 -0.29 -1.18 -4.57
C LEU A 208 -0.37 -1.55 -6.04
N ARG A 209 -0.98 -2.70 -6.33
CA ARG A 209 -1.40 -3.01 -7.70
C ARG A 209 -2.75 -2.37 -8.01
N SER A 210 -2.71 -1.63 -9.11
CA SER A 210 -3.77 -0.91 -9.80
C SER A 210 -4.59 -1.64 -10.86
N GLU A 211 -5.90 -1.89 -10.80
CA GLU A 211 -6.63 -1.98 -12.07
C GLU A 211 -6.76 -0.58 -12.69
N ALA A 212 -6.65 -0.51 -14.02
CA ALA A 212 -6.86 0.72 -14.76
C ALA A 212 -8.34 1.08 -14.76
N SER A 213 -8.67 2.25 -14.21
CA SER A 213 -10.04 2.77 -14.15
C SER A 213 -10.06 4.28 -14.23
N SER A 214 -11.12 4.84 -14.80
CA SER A 214 -11.40 6.28 -14.76
C SER A 214 -11.86 6.69 -13.37
N GLY A 215 -11.15 7.63 -12.74
CA GLY A 215 -11.30 7.93 -11.32
C GLY A 215 -10.67 6.84 -10.45
N GLY A 216 -10.11 7.23 -9.30
CA GLY A 216 -9.41 6.26 -8.46
C GLY A 216 -8.56 6.91 -7.39
N LEU A 217 -7.34 6.41 -7.25
CA LEU A 217 -6.38 6.87 -6.25
C LEU A 217 -6.02 8.34 -6.47
N GLN A 218 -6.14 9.13 -5.42
CA GLN A 218 -5.69 10.51 -5.37
C GLN A 218 -4.74 10.72 -4.21
N VAL A 219 -3.68 11.48 -4.44
CA VAL A 219 -2.63 11.82 -3.49
C VAL A 219 -2.68 13.31 -3.19
N GLN A 220 -2.60 13.69 -1.92
CA GLN A 220 -2.63 15.09 -1.52
C GLN A 220 -1.24 15.71 -1.56
N THR A 221 -1.01 16.75 -2.35
CA THR A 221 0.26 17.49 -2.34
C THR A 221 0.41 18.32 -1.07
N ARG A 222 1.64 18.77 -0.79
CA ARG A 222 1.96 19.62 0.39
C ARG A 222 1.15 20.92 0.44
N ASP A 223 0.79 21.47 -0.72
CA ASP A 223 -0.06 22.67 -0.85
C ASP A 223 -1.57 22.36 -0.76
N GLY A 224 -1.95 21.10 -0.48
CA GLY A 224 -3.32 20.66 -0.23
C GLY A 224 -4.12 20.26 -1.47
N ARG A 225 -3.56 20.39 -2.68
CA ARG A 225 -4.21 19.91 -3.91
C ARG A 225 -4.24 18.39 -3.98
N TRP A 226 -5.15 17.86 -4.78
CA TRP A 226 -5.26 16.41 -5.03
C TRP A 226 -4.76 16.10 -6.44
N LEU A 227 -3.77 15.22 -6.54
CA LEU A 227 -3.26 14.68 -7.79
C LEU A 227 -3.89 13.31 -8.03
N ASP A 228 -4.38 13.06 -9.23
CA ASP A 228 -4.72 11.69 -9.64
C ASP A 228 -3.44 10.89 -9.80
N ALA A 229 -3.39 9.68 -9.23
CA ALA A 229 -2.27 8.79 -9.47
C ALA A 229 -2.40 8.19 -10.89
N PRO A 230 -1.34 8.24 -11.71
CA PRO A 230 -1.41 7.74 -13.07
C PRO A 230 -1.69 6.24 -13.06
N SER A 231 -2.50 5.79 -14.01
CA SER A 231 -2.76 4.38 -14.23
C SER A 231 -1.87 3.87 -15.34
N ILE A 232 -0.80 3.16 -14.97
CA ILE A 232 0.15 2.57 -15.91
C ILE A 232 0.00 1.04 -15.81
N ASP A 233 -0.20 0.41 -16.96
CA ASP A 233 -0.34 -1.04 -16.99
C ASP A 233 0.96 -1.72 -16.56
N GLY A 234 0.83 -2.84 -15.85
CA GLY A 234 1.93 -3.55 -15.22
C GLY A 234 2.58 -2.84 -14.03
N ALA A 235 2.44 -1.52 -13.87
CA ALA A 235 3.10 -0.78 -12.81
C ALA A 235 2.46 -0.97 -11.43
N TYR A 236 3.28 -0.76 -10.40
CA TYR A 236 2.88 -0.69 -9.00
C TYR A 236 3.03 0.72 -8.47
N VAL A 237 2.02 1.22 -7.76
CA VAL A 237 2.16 2.45 -6.97
C VAL A 237 2.84 2.07 -5.66
N VAL A 238 3.84 2.82 -5.24
CA VAL A 238 4.52 2.68 -3.95
C VAL A 238 4.37 3.98 -3.19
N ASN A 239 4.04 3.89 -1.90
CA ASN A 239 4.07 5.03 -1.01
C ASN A 239 4.77 4.75 0.31
N ILE A 240 5.44 5.79 0.82
CA ILE A 240 6.00 5.81 2.16
C ILE A 240 4.86 5.95 3.18
N ALA A 241 5.02 5.27 4.31
CA ALA A 241 4.01 5.22 5.37
C ALA A 241 4.55 5.80 6.69
N ASP A 242 3.65 6.05 7.64
CA ASP A 242 3.90 6.92 8.79
C ASP A 242 5.06 6.42 9.69
N ALA A 243 5.26 5.10 9.84
CA ALA A 243 6.39 4.59 10.61
C ALA A 243 7.74 4.87 9.92
N PHE A 244 7.79 4.80 8.59
CA PHE A 244 9.02 5.15 7.88
C PHE A 244 9.27 6.66 7.84
N MET A 245 8.22 7.47 7.76
CA MET A 245 8.32 8.92 7.96
C MET A 245 8.97 9.24 9.32
N ARG A 246 8.55 8.55 10.40
CA ARG A 246 9.16 8.68 11.74
C ARG A 246 10.63 8.26 11.75
N TRP A 247 10.99 7.13 11.13
CA TRP A 247 12.38 6.68 10.96
C TRP A 247 13.24 7.73 10.24
N SER A 248 12.66 8.41 9.24
CA SER A 248 13.33 9.44 8.46
C SER A 248 13.32 10.84 9.08
N ASN A 249 12.78 11.01 10.30
CA ASN A 249 12.64 12.32 10.94
C ASN A 249 11.78 13.33 10.12
N ASP A 250 10.77 12.82 9.41
CA ASP A 250 9.94 13.51 8.40
C ASP A 250 10.67 14.06 7.17
N GLU A 251 11.91 13.62 6.91
CA GLU A 251 12.61 13.96 5.68
C GLU A 251 12.00 13.25 4.47
N TRP A 252 11.49 12.02 4.67
CA TRP A 252 10.67 11.30 3.71
C TRP A 252 9.22 11.31 4.18
N VAL A 253 8.29 11.62 3.29
CA VAL A 253 6.93 12.01 3.70
C VAL A 253 5.92 10.88 3.49
N SER A 254 5.06 10.68 4.50
CA SER A 254 3.85 9.87 4.38
C SER A 254 2.66 10.77 4.06
N THR A 255 2.05 10.55 2.90
CA THR A 255 1.15 11.52 2.31
C THR A 255 -0.31 11.07 2.34
N PRO A 256 -1.26 11.94 2.72
CA PRO A 256 -2.68 11.61 2.68
C PRO A 256 -3.12 11.22 1.28
N HIS A 257 -3.90 10.15 1.18
CA HIS A 257 -4.44 9.66 -0.07
C HIS A 257 -5.88 9.13 0.13
N ARG A 258 -6.62 9.00 -0.97
CA ARG A 258 -8.02 8.53 -1.00
C ARG A 258 -8.33 7.82 -2.30
N VAL A 259 -9.46 7.13 -2.36
CA VAL A 259 -10.02 6.64 -3.64
C VAL A 259 -11.33 7.36 -3.91
N ALA A 260 -11.32 8.21 -4.92
CA ALA A 260 -12.47 8.99 -5.34
C ALA A 260 -13.54 8.13 -6.03
N ASN A 261 -14.78 8.61 -6.04
CA ASN A 261 -15.84 8.04 -6.85
C ASN A 261 -15.53 8.29 -8.35
N PRO A 262 -15.88 7.37 -9.25
CA PRO A 262 -15.69 7.52 -10.68
C PRO A 262 -16.57 8.67 -11.22
N PRO A 263 -16.20 9.28 -12.35
CA PRO A 263 -17.05 10.24 -13.04
C PRO A 263 -18.43 9.64 -13.37
N ARG A 264 -19.49 10.46 -13.28
CA ARG A 264 -20.88 10.01 -13.53
C ARG A 264 -21.11 9.42 -14.93
N ASN A 265 -20.31 9.82 -15.93
CA ASN A 265 -20.39 9.31 -17.30
C ASN A 265 -19.69 7.95 -17.51
N LYS A 266 -19.24 7.30 -16.43
CA LYS A 266 -18.55 6.00 -16.45
C LYS A 266 -19.35 4.87 -15.75
N LYS A 267 -20.65 5.09 -15.51
CA LYS A 267 -21.56 4.04 -15.00
C LYS A 267 -21.55 2.82 -15.94
N GLY A 268 -21.51 1.62 -15.35
CA GLY A 268 -21.42 0.34 -16.06
C GLY A 268 -19.99 -0.09 -16.45
N SER A 269 -18.98 0.73 -16.14
CA SER A 269 -17.57 0.41 -16.39
C SER A 269 -16.66 0.90 -15.26
N SER A 270 -17.21 1.06 -14.06
CA SER A 270 -16.51 1.66 -12.92
C SER A 270 -16.08 0.66 -11.86
N ARG A 271 -16.59 -0.58 -11.88
CA ARG A 271 -16.10 -1.65 -11.00
C ARG A 271 -14.58 -1.79 -11.15
N ARG A 272 -13.90 -1.94 -10.02
CA ARG A 272 -12.44 -1.91 -9.96
C ARG A 272 -11.94 -2.76 -8.81
N GLN A 273 -10.81 -3.43 -9.01
CA GLN A 273 -10.05 -4.05 -7.92
C GLN A 273 -8.69 -3.38 -7.69
N SER A 274 -8.17 -3.55 -6.50
CA SER A 274 -6.79 -3.19 -6.17
C SER A 274 -6.21 -4.12 -5.13
N ILE A 275 -4.89 -4.25 -5.14
CA ILE A 275 -4.18 -5.14 -4.22
C ILE A 275 -3.07 -4.35 -3.52
N PRO A 276 -3.38 -3.59 -2.44
CA PRO A 276 -2.37 -3.08 -1.54
C PRO A 276 -1.70 -4.21 -0.74
N PHE A 277 -0.37 -4.19 -0.74
CA PHE A 277 0.48 -4.93 0.16
C PHE A 277 1.14 -3.94 1.12
N PHE A 278 0.70 -3.98 2.38
CA PHE A 278 1.23 -3.16 3.47
C PHE A 278 2.49 -3.83 3.99
N VAL A 279 3.64 -3.17 3.82
CA VAL A 279 4.93 -3.65 4.29
C VAL A 279 5.16 -3.08 5.68
N ASN A 280 5.15 -3.95 6.68
CA ASN A 280 5.15 -3.57 8.08
C ASN A 280 6.20 -4.36 8.84
N PRO A 281 7.06 -3.75 9.66
CA PRO A 281 8.08 -4.49 10.39
C PRO A 281 7.48 -5.41 11.46
N ALA A 282 8.33 -6.18 12.15
CA ALA A 282 7.94 -6.97 13.30
C ALA A 282 7.43 -6.08 14.44
N LYS A 283 6.59 -6.63 15.30
CA LYS A 283 5.97 -5.90 16.42
C LYS A 283 7.03 -5.27 17.35
N GLU A 284 8.11 -6.00 17.58
CA GLU A 284 9.20 -5.65 18.51
C GLU A 284 10.20 -4.67 17.90
N THR A 285 10.10 -4.37 16.60
CA THR A 285 11.03 -3.46 15.93
C THR A 285 10.95 -2.07 16.54
N LEU A 286 12.09 -1.53 16.99
CA LEU A 286 12.21 -0.18 17.50
C LEU A 286 12.25 0.84 16.35
N ILE A 287 11.29 1.77 16.36
CA ILE A 287 11.24 2.91 15.46
C ILE A 287 11.90 4.10 16.15
N SER A 288 13.16 4.33 15.81
CA SER A 288 13.98 5.45 16.27
C SER A 288 14.63 6.14 15.08
N CYS A 289 14.73 7.46 15.09
CA CYS A 289 15.36 8.23 14.01
C CYS A 289 16.69 7.60 13.54
N LEU A 290 16.79 7.32 12.23
CA LEU A 290 17.99 6.71 11.66
C LEU A 290 19.14 7.72 11.68
N GLU A 291 20.35 7.25 11.95
CA GLU A 291 21.54 8.10 12.15
C GLU A 291 21.73 9.15 11.03
N PRO A 292 21.63 8.82 9.72
CA PRO A 292 21.81 9.82 8.67
C PRO A 292 20.80 10.97 8.69
N PHE A 293 19.63 10.80 9.35
CA PHE A 293 18.59 11.83 9.48
C PHE A 293 18.66 12.63 10.80
N CYS A 294 19.50 12.22 11.75
CA CYS A 294 19.81 12.98 12.98
C CYS A 294 21.30 13.33 13.12
N ALA A 295 22.11 13.04 12.12
CA ALA A 295 23.49 13.51 12.04
C ALA A 295 23.58 15.04 11.93
N ASN A 296 24.79 15.58 12.11
CA ASN A 296 25.12 17.00 11.87
C ASN A 296 24.28 18.01 12.67
N GLY A 297 23.96 17.68 13.93
CA GLY A 297 23.27 18.59 14.86
C GLY A 297 21.75 18.61 14.75
N LYS A 298 21.15 17.75 13.92
CA LYS A 298 19.68 17.55 13.89
C LYS A 298 19.23 16.69 15.06
N GLN A 299 18.32 17.18 15.89
CA GLN A 299 17.72 16.36 16.94
C GLN A 299 16.61 15.46 16.38
N ALA A 300 16.43 14.28 16.97
CA ALA A 300 15.29 13.43 16.68
C ALA A 300 13.99 14.14 17.13
N LYS A 301 12.99 14.21 16.24
CA LYS A 301 11.70 14.85 16.54
C LYS A 301 10.79 13.99 17.41
N TYR A 302 11.07 12.69 17.48
CA TYR A 302 10.20 11.71 18.11
C TYR A 302 11.02 10.82 19.05
N GLU A 303 10.45 10.51 20.21
CA GLU A 303 10.98 9.46 21.09
C GLU A 303 10.96 8.10 20.38
N PRO A 304 11.87 7.17 20.70
CA PRO A 304 11.78 5.80 20.20
C PRO A 304 10.47 5.12 20.62
N ILE A 305 9.88 4.29 19.74
CA ILE A 305 8.67 3.51 20.02
C ILE A 305 8.75 2.17 19.29
N THR A 306 8.24 1.07 19.86
CA THR A 306 8.13 -0.18 19.10
C THR A 306 7.03 -0.09 18.04
N TYR A 307 7.12 -0.83 16.94
CA TYR A 307 6.07 -0.82 15.92
C TYR A 307 4.73 -1.33 16.47
N GLY A 308 4.75 -2.30 17.38
CA GLY A 308 3.57 -2.77 18.08
C GLY A 308 2.86 -1.67 18.87
N ASP A 309 3.61 -0.93 19.70
CA ASP A 309 3.06 0.18 20.47
C ASP A 309 2.60 1.32 19.56
N TYR A 310 3.31 1.54 18.44
CA TYR A 310 2.93 2.54 17.45
C TYR A 310 1.58 2.22 16.79
N ILE A 311 1.35 0.97 16.38
CA ILE A 311 0.06 0.55 15.81
C ILE A 311 -1.06 0.62 16.85
N GLU A 312 -0.79 0.24 18.09
CA GLU A 312 -1.77 0.38 19.18
C GLU A 312 -2.13 1.85 19.42
N MET A 313 -1.14 2.74 19.46
CA MET A 313 -1.34 4.19 19.57
C MET A 313 -2.23 4.72 18.43
N LYS A 314 -1.93 4.36 17.17
CA LYS A 314 -2.69 4.80 16.00
C LYS A 314 -4.13 4.25 16.01
N THR A 315 -4.30 3.01 16.44
CA THR A 315 -5.63 2.37 16.59
C THR A 315 -6.46 3.08 17.65
N ARG A 316 -5.88 3.40 18.81
CA ARG A 316 -6.55 4.17 19.86
C ARG A 316 -6.90 5.59 19.41
N GLN A 317 -6.06 6.24 18.60
CA GLN A 317 -6.37 7.57 18.06
C GLN A 317 -7.53 7.54 17.04
N ALA A 318 -7.63 6.47 16.24
CA ALA A 318 -8.66 6.33 15.23
C ALA A 318 -10.03 5.89 15.80
N PHE A 319 -10.03 5.05 16.85
CA PHE A 319 -11.23 4.38 17.35
C PHE A 319 -11.50 4.55 18.86
N GLY A 320 -10.59 5.21 19.58
CA GLY A 320 -10.77 5.53 20.99
C GLY A 320 -11.88 6.57 21.17
N ARG A 321 -12.82 6.27 22.07
CA ARG A 321 -13.81 7.23 22.57
C ARG A 321 -13.22 8.06 23.70
#